data_AF-A0A091BTK6-F1
#
_entry.id   AF-A0A091BTK6-F1
#
_cell.length_a   1.000
_cell.length_b   1.000
_cell.length_c   1.000
_cell.angle_alpha   90.00
_cell.angle_beta   90.00
_cell.angle_gamma   90.00
#
_symmetry.space_group_name_H-M   'P 1'
#
loop_
_entity.id
_entity.type
_entity.pdbx_description
1 polymer ?
#
loop_
_entity_poly.entity_id
_entity_poly.type
_entity_poly.pdbx_seq_one_letter_code
_entity_poly.pdbx_strand_id
1 'polypeptide(L)'
;MISNYSQDSHVHVKKAVAWALREIGKRNFEDNKKALQLAYEFKSSDDKAQIWIGKNVIKKIAGVIKVTERLISANTKTGKTQK
;
A
#
# COMPACT_ATOMS: atom_id res chain seq x y z
N MET A 1 -13.00 -5.23 -8.79
CA MET A 1 -13.34 -4.07 -9.65
C MET A 1 -12.10 -3.38 -10.24
N ILE A 2 -11.06 -3.07 -9.44
CA ILE A 2 -9.83 -2.41 -9.94
C ILE A 2 -9.04 -3.28 -10.95
N SER A 3 -9.02 -4.60 -10.79
CA SER A 3 -8.35 -5.51 -11.75
C SER A 3 -8.91 -5.42 -13.16
N ASN A 4 -10.22 -5.22 -13.31
CA ASN A 4 -10.92 -5.28 -14.61
C ASN A 4 -10.54 -4.14 -15.56
N TYR A 5 -10.01 -3.02 -15.04
CA TYR A 5 -9.58 -1.87 -15.83
C TYR A 5 -8.06 -1.67 -15.82
N SER A 6 -7.32 -2.58 -15.17
CA SER A 6 -5.87 -2.43 -14.98
C SER A 6 -5.04 -2.68 -16.26
N GLN A 7 -5.65 -3.28 -17.29
CA GLN A 7 -5.07 -3.50 -18.62
C GLN A 7 -5.37 -2.35 -19.59
N ASP A 8 -6.14 -1.35 -19.17
CA ASP A 8 -6.47 -0.22 -20.05
C ASP A 8 -5.20 0.62 -20.31
N SER A 9 -4.93 0.82 -21.60
CA SER A 9 -3.74 1.54 -22.05
C SER A 9 -3.83 3.06 -21.87
N HIS A 10 -5.00 3.62 -21.52
CA HIS A 10 -5.19 5.04 -21.29
C HIS A 10 -4.41 5.54 -20.07
N VAL A 11 -3.66 6.62 -20.28
CA VAL A 11 -2.81 7.23 -19.25
C VAL A 11 -3.60 7.64 -18.01
N HIS A 12 -4.83 8.14 -18.19
CA HIS A 12 -5.70 8.56 -17.08
C HIS A 12 -6.16 7.37 -16.22
N VAL A 13 -6.52 6.25 -16.86
CA VAL A 13 -6.96 5.03 -16.16
C VAL A 13 -5.81 4.45 -15.35
N LYS A 14 -4.62 4.33 -15.94
CA LYS A 14 -3.42 3.86 -15.22
C LYS A 14 -3.08 4.73 -14.02
N LYS A 15 -3.16 6.05 -14.18
CA LYS A 15 -2.94 6.99 -13.08
C LYS A 15 -3.99 6.81 -12.00
N ALA A 16 -5.27 6.77 -12.35
CA ALA A 16 -6.36 6.58 -11.38
C ALA A 16 -6.19 5.29 -10.57
N VAL A 17 -5.85 4.17 -11.24
CA VAL A 17 -5.56 2.89 -10.57
C VAL A 17 -4.36 3.01 -9.64
N ALA A 18 -3.26 3.63 -10.09
CA ALA A 18 -2.08 3.83 -9.27
C ALA A 18 -2.35 4.74 -8.06
N TRP A 19 -3.18 5.78 -8.21
CA TRP A 19 -3.60 6.66 -7.12
C TRP A 19 -4.49 5.94 -6.12
N ALA A 20 -5.50 5.21 -6.58
CA ALA A 20 -6.39 4.44 -5.71
C ALA A 20 -5.60 3.43 -4.87
N LEU A 21 -4.66 2.70 -5.48
CA LEU A 21 -3.85 1.70 -4.77
C LEU A 21 -2.92 2.36 -3.73
N ARG A 22 -2.45 3.59 -4.00
CA ARG A 22 -1.67 4.41 -3.06
C ARG A 22 -2.49 4.87 -1.86
N GLU A 23 -3.69 5.36 -2.08
CA GLU A 23 -4.53 5.81 -0.98
C GLU A 23 -4.98 4.64 -0.10
N ILE A 24 -5.30 3.49 -0.69
CA ILE A 24 -5.61 2.26 0.07
C ILE A 24 -4.41 1.83 0.91
N GLY A 25 -3.22 1.71 0.32
CA GLY A 25 -2.02 1.23 1.02
C GLY A 25 -1.45 2.20 2.07
N LYS A 26 -2.00 3.42 2.20
CA LYS A 26 -1.65 4.37 3.27
C LYS A 26 -2.52 4.21 4.53
N ARG A 27 -3.63 3.47 4.46
CA ARG A 27 -4.65 3.43 5.54
C ARG A 27 -4.16 2.71 6.79
N ASN A 28 -3.57 1.52 6.63
CA ASN A 28 -3.05 0.70 7.71
C ASN A 28 -2.04 -0.34 7.16
N PHE A 29 -1.35 -1.05 8.06
CA PHE A 29 -0.32 -2.03 7.70
C PHE A 29 -0.85 -3.18 6.84
N GLU A 30 -2.03 -3.71 7.14
CA GLU A 30 -2.62 -4.82 6.38
C GLU A 30 -3.00 -4.40 4.95
N ASP A 31 -3.58 -3.22 4.79
CA ASP A 31 -3.90 -2.64 3.49
C ASP A 31 -2.62 -2.30 2.71
N ASN A 32 -1.55 -1.86 3.39
CA ASN A 32 -0.24 -1.63 2.79
C ASN A 32 0.34 -2.93 2.23
N LYS A 33 0.31 -4.01 3.02
CA LYS A 33 0.78 -5.33 2.61
C LYS A 33 0.00 -5.85 1.39
N LYS A 34 -1.34 -5.77 1.42
CA LYS A 34 -2.20 -6.15 0.30
C LYS A 34 -1.95 -5.31 -0.95
N ALA A 35 -1.77 -3.99 -0.79
CA ALA A 35 -1.48 -3.09 -1.90
C ALA A 35 -0.11 -3.37 -2.52
N LEU A 36 0.91 -3.65 -1.70
CA LEU A 36 2.23 -4.05 -2.18
C LEU A 36 2.20 -5.40 -2.90
N GLN A 37 1.49 -6.39 -2.36
CA GLN A 37 1.33 -7.69 -3.00
C GLN A 37 0.75 -7.53 -4.41
N LEU A 38 -0.38 -6.83 -4.54
CA LEU A 38 -1.01 -6.57 -5.84
C LEU A 38 -0.09 -5.78 -6.78
N ALA A 39 0.69 -4.83 -6.26
CA ALA A 39 1.64 -4.07 -7.06
C ALA A 39 2.81 -4.94 -7.58
N TYR A 40 3.24 -5.95 -6.82
CA TYR A 40 4.22 -6.94 -7.28
C TYR A 40 3.63 -7.88 -8.33
N GLU A 41 2.38 -8.33 -8.16
CA GLU A 41 1.66 -9.11 -9.19
C GLU A 41 1.57 -8.33 -10.51
N PHE A 42 1.19 -7.05 -10.45
CA PHE A 42 1.16 -6.18 -11.62
C PHE A 42 2.53 -5.95 -12.26
N LYS A 43 3.60 -5.89 -11.46
CA LYS A 43 4.97 -5.75 -11.95
C LYS A 43 5.44 -7.00 -12.73
N SER A 44 4.91 -8.17 -12.38
CA SER A 44 5.25 -9.47 -12.99
C SER A 44 4.32 -9.86 -14.15
N SER A 45 3.36 -9.00 -14.52
CA SER A 45 2.49 -9.21 -15.67
C SER A 45 3.17 -8.89 -17.00
N ASP A 46 2.67 -9.43 -18.10
CA ASP A 46 3.08 -9.09 -19.48
C ASP A 46 2.47 -7.76 -19.98
N ASP A 47 1.51 -7.21 -19.24
CA ASP A 47 0.85 -5.96 -19.61
C ASP A 47 1.68 -4.73 -19.19
N LYS A 48 2.04 -3.89 -20.17
CA LYS A 48 2.85 -2.67 -19.95
C LYS A 48 2.17 -1.66 -19.02
N ALA A 49 0.83 -1.58 -19.01
CA ALA A 49 0.07 -0.73 -18.11
C ALA A 49 0.19 -1.24 -16.66
N GLN A 50 -0.04 -2.53 -16.44
CA GLN A 50 0.10 -3.16 -15.13
C GLN A 50 1.54 -3.02 -14.61
N ILE A 51 2.56 -3.30 -15.43
CA ILE A 51 3.96 -3.12 -15.04
C ILE A 51 4.23 -1.68 -14.57
N TRP A 52 3.69 -0.68 -15.30
CA TRP A 52 3.87 0.73 -14.95
C TRP A 52 3.17 1.09 -13.63
N ILE A 53 1.96 0.60 -13.41
CA ILE A 53 1.18 0.78 -12.18
C ILE A 53 1.95 0.16 -11.00
N GLY A 54 2.37 -1.10 -11.13
CA GLY A 54 3.10 -1.83 -10.10
C GLY A 54 4.38 -1.12 -9.67
N LYS A 55 5.24 -0.73 -10.64
CA LYS A 55 6.47 0.04 -10.37
C LYS A 55 6.18 1.37 -9.66
N ASN A 56 5.14 2.08 -10.07
CA ASN A 56 4.75 3.33 -9.43
C ASN A 56 4.33 3.11 -7.99
N VAL A 57 3.44 2.14 -7.75
CA VAL A 57 2.86 1.89 -6.44
C VAL A 57 3.93 1.43 -5.45
N ILE A 58 4.78 0.47 -5.84
CA ILE A 58 5.91 -0.02 -5.03
C ILE A 58 6.80 1.16 -4.61
N LYS A 59 7.21 2.01 -5.56
CA LYS A 59 8.08 3.16 -5.27
C LYS A 59 7.48 4.13 -4.24
N LYS A 60 6.15 4.26 -4.18
CA LYS A 60 5.50 5.27 -3.34
C LYS A 60 5.06 4.74 -1.99
N ILE A 61 4.65 3.48 -1.89
CA ILE A 61 4.07 2.90 -0.66
C ILE A 61 5.11 2.14 0.16
N ALA A 62 6.17 1.61 -0.46
CA ALA A 62 7.25 0.93 0.26
C ALA A 62 7.87 1.89 1.29
N GLY A 63 7.65 1.59 2.58
CA GLY A 63 8.17 2.39 3.70
C GLY A 63 7.30 3.56 4.17
N VAL A 64 6.08 3.75 3.64
CA VAL A 64 5.18 4.84 4.08
C VAL A 64 4.60 4.56 5.47
N ILE A 65 4.23 3.31 5.74
CA ILE A 65 3.77 2.90 7.07
C ILE A 65 4.97 2.31 7.79
N LYS A 66 5.73 3.16 8.49
CA LYS A 66 6.63 2.69 9.54
C LYS A 66 5.76 2.28 10.71
N VAL A 67 5.80 1.00 11.05
CA VAL A 67 5.26 0.48 12.29
C VAL A 67 5.88 1.26 13.45
N THR A 68 5.12 2.17 14.06
CA THR A 68 5.37 2.53 15.45
C THR A 68 4.77 1.42 16.30
N GLU A 69 5.56 0.38 16.58
CA GLU A 69 5.33 -0.59 17.66
C GLU A 69 5.03 0.12 19.00
N ARG A 70 5.39 1.39 19.12
CA ARG A 70 5.11 2.25 20.28
C ARG A 70 3.63 2.44 20.66
N LEU A 71 2.66 2.14 19.81
CA LEU A 71 1.25 2.23 20.20
C LEU A 71 0.71 0.97 20.89
N ILE A 72 1.41 -0.17 20.82
CA ILE A 72 0.96 -1.43 21.45
C ILE A 72 1.57 -1.64 22.84
N SER A 73 2.62 -0.89 23.22
CA SER A 73 3.26 -0.99 24.55
C SER A 73 2.70 -0.04 25.63
N ALA A 74 1.67 0.78 25.35
CA ALA A 74 1.17 1.75 26.33
C ALA A 74 0.16 1.17 27.35
N ASN A 75 -0.09 -0.15 27.37
CA ASN A 75 -1.05 -0.73 28.30
C ASN A 75 -0.63 -2.06 28.99
N THR A 76 0.67 -2.34 29.09
CA THR A 76 1.18 -3.35 30.03
C THR A 76 1.36 -2.72 31.41
N LYS A 77 0.44 -3.04 32.32
CA LYS A 77 0.37 -2.60 33.71
C LYS A 77 1.67 -2.81 34.50
N THR A 78 2.22 -1.75 35.11
CA THR A 78 2.95 -1.72 36.40
C THR A 78 3.23 -0.24 36.68
N GLY A 79 2.87 0.46 37.76
CA GLY A 79 2.65 0.14 39.16
C GLY A 79 3.43 1.17 39.98
N LYS A 80 2.72 1.91 40.86
CA LYS A 80 3.20 2.65 42.05
C LYS A 80 3.72 4.09 41.91
N THR A 81 2.94 4.98 42.53
CA THR A 81 3.31 6.02 43.52
C THR A 81 4.59 6.84 43.33
N GLN A 82 4.45 8.17 43.23
CA GLN A 82 5.18 9.19 44.03
C GLN A 82 4.77 10.62 43.60
N LYS A 83 3.84 11.26 44.31
CA LYS A 83 4.08 12.39 45.23
C LYS A 83 2.76 12.84 45.87
#